data_AF-A0A956F2Z7-F1
#
_entry.id   AF-A0A956F2Z7-F1
#
_cell.length_a   1.000
_cell.length_b   1.000
_cell.length_c   1.000
_cell.angle_alpha   90.00
_cell.angle_beta   90.00
_cell.angle_gamma   90.00
#
_symmetry.space_group_name_H-M   'P 1'
#
loop_
_entity.id
_entity.type
_entity.pdbx_description
1 polymer ?
#
loop_
_entity_poly.entity_id
_entity_poly.type
_entity_poly.pdbx_seq_one_letter_code
_entity_poly.pdbx_strand_id
1 'polypeptide(L)'
;MKRLGLTRYIWPALLLPSALFVPSCGSPPVPKPSETIPKANPAGWACPLWLPKDAGAGTSNERLAQLLKQEFESELKSDPLWASDLGVTELQAELPDHSRAALAAWRGQQRSFLAEAQKLKDDELSPEDRLTKRLFVEMLSTRVAGFVCKSEYWSIDARSNPLVNLNRLPELAKLTSLASGKDLLERYRGVSGLVDQEIANLKVGLNLNLVTSRAILERVIKQYRTELAKQLDTWPLYKAADELPEEWPADERAELGRKLRHEVERQIRPAYTRFVTFLEREL
;
A
#
# COMPACT_ATOMS: atom_id res chain seq x y z
N MET A 1 -11.90 -8.71 -75.13
CA MET A 1 -12.31 -9.92 -75.89
C MET A 1 -12.06 -11.12 -74.97
N LYS A 2 -12.96 -12.02 -74.56
CA LYS A 2 -14.34 -12.50 -74.84
C LYS A 2 -14.91 -12.93 -73.46
N ARG A 3 -16.05 -12.42 -72.96
CA ARG A 3 -17.46 -12.88 -73.06
C ARG A 3 -17.77 -14.38 -72.83
N LEU A 4 -18.79 -14.56 -71.95
CA LEU A 4 -19.77 -15.66 -71.75
C LEU A 4 -19.38 -16.74 -70.71
N GLY A 5 -20.23 -17.16 -69.79
CA GLY A 5 -21.67 -16.94 -69.67
C GLY A 5 -22.25 -17.33 -68.29
N LEU A 6 -23.45 -16.81 -68.05
CA LEU A 6 -24.29 -17.02 -66.87
C LEU A 6 -24.74 -18.48 -66.75
N THR A 7 -24.82 -18.98 -65.52
CA THR A 7 -25.81 -20.00 -65.16
C THR A 7 -26.51 -19.56 -63.88
N ARG A 8 -27.81 -19.28 -64.01
CA ARG A 8 -28.77 -19.06 -62.91
C ARG A 8 -28.94 -20.37 -62.15
N TYR A 9 -28.81 -20.33 -60.82
CA TYR A 9 -29.51 -21.28 -59.95
C TYR A 9 -30.28 -20.48 -58.90
N ILE A 10 -31.59 -20.65 -58.95
CA ILE A 10 -32.59 -20.12 -58.03
C ILE A 10 -32.57 -21.05 -56.82
N TRP A 11 -32.39 -20.49 -55.61
CA TRP A 11 -32.68 -21.22 -54.37
C TRP A 11 -33.66 -20.42 -53.52
N PRO A 12 -34.70 -21.08 -52.98
CA PRO A 12 -35.83 -20.41 -52.37
C PRO A 12 -35.48 -19.91 -50.96
N ALA A 13 -36.05 -18.75 -50.63
CA ALA A 13 -36.01 -18.17 -49.29
C ALA A 13 -36.79 -19.04 -48.31
N LEU A 14 -36.06 -19.78 -47.46
CA LEU A 14 -36.59 -20.37 -46.24
C LEU A 14 -36.36 -19.39 -45.09
N LEU A 15 -37.42 -18.67 -44.73
CA LEU A 15 -37.51 -17.91 -43.48
C LEU A 15 -37.63 -18.90 -42.31
N LEU A 16 -36.51 -19.17 -41.64
CA LEU A 16 -36.51 -19.80 -40.33
C LEU A 16 -36.55 -18.70 -39.25
N PRO A 17 -37.45 -18.76 -38.26
CA PRO A 17 -37.41 -17.85 -37.13
C PRO A 17 -36.23 -18.24 -36.24
N SER A 18 -35.20 -17.39 -36.21
CA SER A 18 -34.09 -17.49 -35.28
C SER A 18 -34.59 -17.28 -33.85
N ALA A 19 -34.84 -18.36 -33.13
CA ALA A 19 -34.97 -18.33 -31.68
C ALA A 19 -33.58 -17.98 -31.10
N LEU A 20 -33.43 -16.74 -30.65
CA LEU A 20 -32.28 -16.28 -29.88
C LEU A 20 -32.28 -17.01 -28.53
N PHE A 21 -31.56 -18.12 -28.44
CA PHE A 21 -31.14 -18.69 -27.17
C PHE A 21 -30.03 -17.79 -26.63
N VAL A 22 -30.36 -16.91 -25.69
CA VAL A 22 -29.37 -16.21 -24.86
C VAL A 22 -28.87 -17.24 -23.86
N PRO A 23 -27.61 -17.70 -23.90
CA PRO A 23 -27.08 -18.49 -22.82
C PRO A 23 -26.91 -17.54 -21.63
N SER A 24 -27.80 -17.65 -20.66
CA SER A 24 -27.60 -17.08 -19.33
C SER A 24 -26.39 -17.80 -18.73
N CYS A 25 -25.21 -17.18 -18.82
CA CYS A 25 -24.08 -17.53 -17.97
C CYS A 25 -24.50 -17.20 -16.54
N GLY A 26 -24.99 -18.21 -15.81
CA GLY A 26 -25.22 -18.11 -14.38
C GLY A 26 -23.94 -17.68 -13.69
N SER A 27 -23.98 -16.55 -12.99
CA SER A 27 -22.90 -16.12 -12.12
C SER A 27 -22.56 -17.24 -11.15
N PRO A 28 -21.27 -17.61 -10.98
CA PRO A 28 -20.91 -18.57 -9.94
C PRO A 28 -21.35 -18.04 -8.57
N PRO A 29 -21.79 -18.91 -7.65
CA PRO A 29 -22.24 -18.48 -6.34
C PRO A 29 -21.12 -17.74 -5.62
N VAL A 30 -21.40 -16.50 -5.22
CA VAL A 30 -20.53 -15.70 -4.36
C VAL A 30 -20.36 -16.47 -3.04
N PRO A 31 -19.13 -16.83 -2.64
CA PRO A 31 -18.93 -17.45 -1.33
C PRO A 31 -19.41 -16.48 -0.26
N LYS A 32 -20.34 -16.93 0.59
CA LYS A 32 -20.84 -16.15 1.73
C LYS A 32 -19.63 -15.76 2.60
N PRO A 33 -19.48 -14.48 2.98
CA PRO A 33 -18.47 -14.09 3.95
C PRO A 33 -18.67 -14.94 5.20
N SER A 34 -17.63 -15.61 5.68
CA SER A 34 -17.65 -16.16 7.03
C SER A 34 -17.79 -14.99 8.00
N GLU A 35 -19.01 -14.78 8.49
CA GLU A 35 -19.35 -13.79 9.49
C GLU A 35 -18.72 -14.16 10.82
N THR A 36 -17.49 -13.72 11.02
CA THR A 36 -17.06 -13.18 12.31
C THR A 36 -16.16 -11.99 12.02
N ILE A 37 -16.76 -10.87 11.64
CA ILE A 37 -16.11 -9.57 11.80
C ILE A 37 -15.94 -9.41 13.31
N PRO A 38 -14.71 -9.35 13.86
CA PRO A 38 -14.55 -8.98 15.25
C PRO A 38 -15.22 -7.62 15.43
N LYS A 39 -16.22 -7.55 16.31
CA LYS A 39 -16.87 -6.28 16.66
C LYS A 39 -15.76 -5.31 17.07
N ALA A 40 -15.58 -4.24 16.30
CA ALA A 40 -14.72 -3.15 16.69
C ALA A 40 -15.22 -2.68 18.07
N ASN A 41 -14.36 -2.81 19.08
CA ASN A 41 -14.66 -2.34 20.42
C ASN A 41 -14.56 -0.81 20.39
N PRO A 42 -15.67 -0.05 20.55
CA PRO A 42 -15.61 1.42 20.51
C PRO A 42 -14.87 2.02 21.72
N ALA A 43 -14.50 1.20 22.72
CA ALA A 43 -13.87 1.64 23.96
C ALA A 43 -12.34 1.45 24.01
N GLY A 44 -11.68 1.07 22.90
CA GLY A 44 -10.24 0.78 22.89
C GLY A 44 -9.33 1.86 22.32
N TRP A 45 -9.88 2.93 21.74
CA TRP A 45 -9.08 3.91 20.98
C TRP A 45 -8.83 5.15 21.82
N ALA A 46 -8.00 5.01 22.85
CA ALA A 46 -7.34 6.17 23.41
C ALA A 46 -6.49 6.81 22.31
N CYS A 47 -6.73 8.09 22.03
CA CYS A 47 -5.80 8.87 21.22
C CYS A 47 -4.40 8.71 21.82
N PRO A 48 -3.42 8.17 21.09
CA PRO A 48 -2.07 8.16 21.58
C PRO A 48 -1.61 9.60 21.82
N LEU A 49 -0.86 9.76 22.91
CA LEU A 49 -0.44 11.05 23.50
C LEU A 49 0.41 11.93 22.57
N TRP A 50 0.76 11.47 21.37
CA TRP A 50 1.73 12.11 20.49
C TRP A 50 1.16 12.97 19.37
N LEU A 51 -0.09 12.76 18.95
CA LEU A 51 -0.70 13.76 18.09
C LEU A 51 -0.92 15.06 18.89
N PRO A 52 -0.66 16.24 18.29
CA PRO A 52 -0.94 17.51 18.92
C PRO A 52 -2.38 17.56 19.45
N LYS A 53 -2.56 18.12 20.66
CA LYS A 53 -3.89 18.21 21.31
C LYS A 53 -4.86 19.05 20.47
N ASP A 54 -4.32 19.97 19.68
CA ASP A 54 -5.00 20.85 18.76
C ASP A 54 -5.04 20.31 17.32
N ALA A 55 -4.76 19.02 17.07
CA ALA A 55 -4.86 18.42 15.73
C ALA A 55 -6.28 18.53 15.11
N GLY A 56 -7.31 18.76 15.94
CA GLY A 56 -8.69 19.07 15.51
C GLY A 56 -9.02 20.58 15.47
N ALA A 57 -8.06 21.47 15.64
CA ALA A 57 -8.28 22.91 15.61
C ALA A 57 -8.92 23.33 14.27
N GLY A 58 -9.89 24.24 14.35
CA GLY A 58 -10.73 24.60 13.20
C GLY A 58 -11.96 23.71 13.00
N THR A 59 -12.15 22.67 13.82
CA THR A 59 -13.41 21.93 13.93
C THR A 59 -14.06 22.18 15.29
N SER A 60 -15.25 22.78 15.30
CA SER A 60 -15.92 23.16 16.55
C SER A 60 -16.74 22.03 17.20
N ASN A 61 -17.26 21.11 16.39
CA ASN A 61 -17.97 19.93 16.85
C ASN A 61 -16.97 18.87 17.36
N GLU A 62 -17.01 18.58 18.66
CA GLU A 62 -16.08 17.66 19.32
C GLU A 62 -16.07 16.25 18.70
N ARG A 63 -17.25 15.72 18.31
CA ARG A 63 -17.34 14.39 17.72
C ARG A 63 -16.71 14.34 16.34
N LEU A 64 -16.91 15.37 15.52
CA LEU A 64 -16.24 15.49 14.22
C LEU A 64 -14.72 15.62 14.38
N ALA A 65 -14.26 16.50 15.29
CA ALA A 65 -12.84 16.69 15.58
C ALA A 65 -12.17 15.37 16.02
N GLN A 66 -12.84 14.61 16.89
CA GLN A 66 -12.34 13.32 17.36
C GLN A 66 -12.25 12.28 16.23
N LEU A 67 -13.25 12.22 15.32
CA LEU A 67 -13.22 11.30 14.18
C LEU A 67 -12.08 11.63 13.21
N LEU A 68 -11.87 12.92 12.91
CA LEU A 68 -10.75 13.37 12.07
C LEU A 68 -9.41 12.97 12.67
N LYS A 69 -9.23 13.21 13.97
CA LYS A 69 -8.00 12.86 14.70
C LYS A 69 -7.74 11.36 14.66
N GLN A 70 -8.76 10.54 14.96
CA GLN A 70 -8.62 9.08 14.96
C GLN A 70 -8.33 8.49 13.58
N GLU A 71 -8.94 9.05 12.53
CA GLU A 71 -8.68 8.60 11.16
C GLU A 71 -7.25 8.96 10.75
N PHE A 72 -6.80 10.19 11.01
CA PHE A 72 -5.44 10.59 10.74
C PHE A 72 -4.40 9.74 11.50
N GLU A 73 -4.65 9.42 12.78
CA GLU A 73 -3.81 8.49 13.54
C GLU A 73 -3.77 7.09 12.93
N SER A 74 -4.92 6.61 12.44
CA SER A 74 -5.01 5.33 11.76
C SER A 74 -4.17 5.32 10.49
N GLU A 75 -4.13 6.42 9.75
CA GLU A 75 -3.33 6.55 8.53
C GLU A 75 -1.84 6.51 8.84
N LEU A 76 -1.40 7.28 9.82
CA LEU A 76 0.01 7.31 10.23
C LEU A 76 0.50 5.94 10.71
N LYS A 77 -0.35 5.19 11.42
CA LYS A 77 -0.04 3.81 11.84
C LYS A 77 -0.03 2.82 10.67
N SER A 78 -0.87 3.04 9.65
CA SER A 78 -0.89 2.18 8.46
C SER A 78 0.30 2.43 7.54
N ASP A 79 0.85 3.65 7.54
CA ASP A 79 2.05 4.04 6.80
C ASP A 79 3.04 4.80 7.69
N PRO A 80 3.84 4.09 8.51
CA PRO A 80 4.88 4.70 9.34
C PRO A 80 5.96 5.45 8.56
N LEU A 81 6.14 5.17 7.26
CA LEU A 81 7.10 5.91 6.43
C LEU A 81 6.56 7.28 6.07
N TRP A 82 5.27 7.37 5.73
CA TRP A 82 4.59 8.66 5.57
C TRP A 82 4.55 9.45 6.88
N ALA A 83 4.39 8.78 8.02
CA ALA A 83 4.51 9.43 9.32
C ALA A 83 5.89 10.09 9.52
N SER A 84 6.99 9.40 9.14
CA SER A 84 8.33 9.99 9.16
C SER A 84 8.49 11.17 8.19
N ASP A 85 7.92 11.11 6.98
CA ASP A 85 7.89 12.23 6.02
C ASP A 85 7.23 13.48 6.65
N LEU A 86 6.19 13.27 7.47
CA LEU A 86 5.50 14.33 8.22
C LEU A 86 6.22 14.76 9.51
N GLY A 87 7.32 14.10 9.88
CA GLY A 87 8.10 14.41 11.07
C GLY A 87 7.57 13.82 12.37
N VAL A 88 6.66 12.84 12.29
CA VAL A 88 6.21 12.04 13.44
C VAL A 88 7.33 11.09 13.85
N THR A 89 7.76 11.13 15.10
CA THR A 89 8.92 10.35 15.59
C THR A 89 8.50 9.10 16.36
N GLU A 90 7.23 8.99 16.75
CA GLU A 90 6.74 7.90 17.59
C GLU A 90 6.60 6.57 16.85
N LEU A 91 6.63 6.60 15.51
CA LEU A 91 6.54 5.43 14.63
C LEU A 91 7.87 5.21 13.86
N GLN A 92 8.96 5.83 14.33
CA GLN A 92 10.24 5.91 13.61
C GLN A 92 10.95 4.55 13.44
N ALA A 93 10.66 3.58 14.31
CA ALA A 93 11.19 2.22 14.21
C ALA A 93 10.32 1.30 13.35
N GLU A 94 9.11 1.72 12.98
CA GLU A 94 8.12 0.85 12.35
C GLU A 94 8.21 0.86 10.82
N LEU A 95 7.76 -0.23 10.21
CA LEU A 95 7.48 -0.36 8.78
C LEU A 95 5.97 -0.65 8.59
N PRO A 96 5.40 -0.32 7.42
CA PRO A 96 4.04 -0.75 7.08
C PRO A 96 3.88 -2.27 7.17
N ASP A 97 2.68 -2.72 7.56
CA ASP A 97 2.30 -4.14 7.49
C ASP A 97 1.35 -4.36 6.31
N HIS A 98 1.86 -4.97 5.25
CA HIS A 98 1.11 -5.30 4.04
C HIS A 98 0.52 -6.72 4.09
N SER A 99 0.50 -7.35 5.26
CA SER A 99 -0.19 -8.64 5.43
C SER A 99 -1.68 -8.52 5.11
N ARG A 100 -2.27 -9.62 4.63
CA ARG A 100 -3.72 -9.67 4.33
C ARG A 100 -4.57 -9.32 5.55
N ALA A 101 -4.11 -9.66 6.76
CA ALA A 101 -4.81 -9.36 7.99
C ALA A 101 -4.80 -7.86 8.29
N ALA A 102 -3.64 -7.20 8.19
CA ALA A 102 -3.52 -5.75 8.38
C ALA A 102 -4.33 -4.98 7.33
N LEU A 103 -4.23 -5.36 6.05
CA LEU A 103 -5.01 -4.75 4.98
C LEU A 103 -6.53 -4.90 5.20
N ALA A 104 -6.98 -6.07 5.65
CA ALA A 104 -8.40 -6.28 5.96
C ALA A 104 -8.86 -5.45 7.17
N ALA A 105 -8.04 -5.38 8.22
CA ALA A 105 -8.31 -4.57 9.41
C ALA A 105 -8.40 -3.08 9.06
N TRP A 106 -7.41 -2.54 8.33
CA TRP A 106 -7.40 -1.16 7.86
C TRP A 106 -8.64 -0.86 7.01
N ARG A 107 -8.99 -1.70 6.03
CA ARG A 107 -10.22 -1.53 5.23
C ARG A 107 -11.49 -1.51 6.08
N GLY A 108 -11.59 -2.38 7.08
CA GLY A 108 -12.72 -2.40 8.01
C GLY A 108 -12.82 -1.10 8.81
N GLN A 109 -11.68 -0.58 9.25
CA GLN A 109 -11.59 0.67 9.99
C GLN A 109 -11.99 1.87 9.13
N GLN A 110 -11.51 1.97 7.88
CA GLN A 110 -11.90 3.02 6.93
C GLN A 110 -13.42 3.02 6.65
N ARG A 111 -14.04 1.85 6.52
CA ARG A 111 -15.52 1.73 6.40
C ARG A 111 -16.24 2.20 7.66
N SER A 112 -15.66 1.93 8.83
CA SER A 112 -16.23 2.34 10.12
C SER A 112 -16.17 3.85 10.28
N PHE A 113 -15.05 4.49 9.94
CA PHE A 113 -14.95 5.96 9.92
C PHE A 113 -15.97 6.60 8.99
N LEU A 114 -16.14 6.07 7.78
CA LEU A 114 -17.15 6.58 6.84
C LEU A 114 -18.56 6.50 7.43
N ALA A 115 -18.91 5.35 8.00
CA ALA A 115 -20.23 5.14 8.60
C ALA A 115 -20.47 6.07 9.80
N GLU A 116 -19.46 6.31 10.64
CA GLU A 116 -19.58 7.25 11.77
C GLU A 116 -19.67 8.70 11.32
N ALA A 117 -18.88 9.11 10.33
CA ALA A 117 -18.93 10.46 9.76
C ALA A 117 -20.29 10.77 9.14
N GLN A 118 -20.92 9.78 8.46
CA GLN A 118 -22.25 9.93 7.87
C GLN A 118 -23.39 10.06 8.90
N LYS A 119 -23.21 9.56 10.13
CA LYS A 119 -24.22 9.65 11.20
C LYS A 119 -24.32 11.03 11.85
N LEU A 120 -23.28 11.86 11.75
CA LEU A 120 -23.33 13.25 12.24
C LEU A 120 -24.41 14.01 11.48
N LYS A 121 -25.31 14.73 12.16
CA LYS A 121 -26.35 15.49 11.46
C LYS A 121 -25.89 16.91 11.15
N ASP A 122 -26.25 17.43 9.99
CA ASP A 122 -25.79 18.74 9.52
C ASP A 122 -26.35 19.94 10.32
N ASP A 123 -27.51 19.74 10.96
CA ASP A 123 -28.16 20.71 11.85
C ASP A 123 -27.44 20.85 13.21
N GLU A 124 -26.65 19.85 13.60
CA GLU A 124 -25.79 19.85 14.80
C GLU A 124 -24.40 20.47 14.53
N LEU A 125 -24.13 20.94 13.31
CA LEU A 125 -22.82 21.43 12.86
C LEU A 125 -22.85 22.91 12.48
N SER A 126 -21.74 23.60 12.75
CA SER A 126 -21.49 24.94 12.21
C SER A 126 -21.37 24.91 10.67
N PRO A 127 -21.50 26.04 9.96
CA PRO A 127 -21.28 26.08 8.51
C PRO A 127 -19.91 25.55 8.08
N GLU A 128 -18.87 25.83 8.87
CA GLU A 128 -17.49 25.37 8.64
C GLU A 128 -17.38 23.86 8.88
N ASP A 129 -17.89 23.35 9.99
CA ASP A 129 -17.88 21.91 10.29
C ASP A 129 -18.69 21.10 9.26
N ARG A 130 -19.77 21.65 8.71
CA ARG A 130 -20.50 21.02 7.59
C ARG A 130 -19.63 20.89 6.34
N LEU A 131 -18.79 21.88 6.04
CA LEU A 131 -17.83 21.78 4.94
C LEU A 131 -16.77 20.71 5.25
N THR A 132 -16.17 20.76 6.44
CA THR A 132 -15.17 19.78 6.89
C THR A 132 -15.71 18.36 6.83
N LYS A 133 -16.91 18.11 7.37
CA LYS A 133 -17.60 16.81 7.30
C LYS A 133 -17.80 16.36 5.85
N ARG A 134 -18.28 17.24 4.96
CA ARG A 134 -18.50 16.88 3.55
C ARG A 134 -17.21 16.43 2.88
N LEU A 135 -16.11 17.15 3.08
CA LEU A 135 -14.80 16.79 2.53
C LEU A 135 -14.31 15.45 3.10
N PHE A 136 -14.46 15.25 4.41
CA PHE A 136 -14.06 14.01 5.08
C PHE A 136 -14.85 12.79 4.58
N VAL A 137 -16.18 12.93 4.46
CA VAL A 137 -17.05 11.88 3.91
C VAL A 137 -16.70 11.58 2.46
N GLU A 138 -16.42 12.59 1.64
CA GLU A 138 -16.04 12.41 0.23
C GLU A 138 -14.70 11.67 0.09
N MET A 139 -13.69 12.08 0.87
CA MET A 139 -12.38 11.44 0.93
C MET A 139 -12.51 9.95 1.29
N LEU A 140 -13.22 9.65 2.38
CA LEU A 140 -13.44 8.27 2.84
C LEU A 140 -14.29 7.46 1.86
N SER A 141 -15.31 8.06 1.26
CA SER A 141 -16.16 7.39 0.25
C SER A 141 -15.36 7.00 -0.98
N THR A 142 -14.54 7.93 -1.49
CA THR A 142 -13.65 7.69 -2.63
C THR A 142 -12.67 6.56 -2.33
N ARG A 143 -12.05 6.57 -1.15
CA ARG A 143 -11.12 5.53 -0.70
C ARG A 143 -11.80 4.16 -0.58
N VAL A 144 -12.93 4.09 0.12
CA VAL A 144 -13.69 2.84 0.32
C VAL A 144 -14.19 2.28 -1.01
N ALA A 145 -14.64 3.14 -1.93
CA ALA A 145 -15.01 2.74 -3.28
C ALA A 145 -13.82 2.14 -4.04
N GLY A 146 -12.62 2.72 -3.89
CA GLY A 146 -11.38 2.25 -4.50
C GLY A 146 -10.94 0.84 -4.07
N PHE A 147 -11.41 0.32 -2.93
CA PHE A 147 -11.05 -1.04 -2.48
C PHE A 147 -11.44 -2.14 -3.48
N VAL A 148 -12.42 -1.88 -4.36
CA VAL A 148 -12.79 -2.81 -5.43
C VAL A 148 -11.64 -3.04 -6.43
N CYS A 149 -10.74 -2.08 -6.59
CA CYS A 149 -9.62 -2.14 -7.53
C CYS A 149 -8.50 -3.09 -7.07
N LYS A 150 -8.46 -3.47 -5.78
CA LYS A 150 -7.48 -4.40 -5.20
C LYS A 150 -6.02 -4.07 -5.59
N SER A 151 -5.66 -2.79 -5.55
CA SER A 151 -4.36 -2.29 -6.02
C SER A 151 -3.18 -3.00 -5.36
N GLU A 152 -3.29 -3.42 -4.11
CA GLU A 152 -2.26 -4.18 -3.39
C GLU A 152 -1.82 -5.47 -4.10
N TYR A 153 -2.68 -6.03 -4.97
CA TYR A 153 -2.41 -7.31 -5.62
C TYR A 153 -1.75 -7.17 -6.99
N TRP A 154 -1.64 -5.97 -7.56
CA TRP A 154 -1.14 -5.80 -8.92
C TRP A 154 -0.40 -4.49 -9.19
N SER A 155 -0.59 -3.48 -8.34
CA SER A 155 -0.09 -2.13 -8.55
C SER A 155 1.39 -2.03 -8.16
N ILE A 156 2.26 -2.34 -9.12
CA ILE A 156 3.69 -2.06 -9.06
C ILE A 156 4.13 -1.29 -10.29
N ASP A 157 5.02 -0.32 -10.10
CA ASP A 157 5.65 0.42 -11.20
C ASP A 157 7.05 0.93 -10.82
N ALA A 158 7.74 1.58 -11.76
CA ALA A 158 9.12 2.03 -11.57
C ALA A 158 9.30 3.17 -10.54
N ARG A 159 8.20 3.81 -10.10
CA ARG A 159 8.16 4.87 -9.08
C ARG A 159 7.59 4.38 -7.75
N SER A 160 6.74 3.35 -7.77
CA SER A 160 6.18 2.75 -6.56
C SER A 160 6.44 1.24 -6.55
N ASN A 161 7.50 0.86 -5.84
CA ASN A 161 7.86 -0.53 -5.57
C ASN A 161 8.82 -0.60 -4.35
N PRO A 162 9.04 -1.79 -3.76
CA PRO A 162 9.84 -1.91 -2.54
C PRO A 162 11.25 -1.31 -2.64
N LEU A 163 11.95 -1.48 -3.75
CA LEU A 163 13.28 -0.91 -3.95
C LEU A 163 13.27 0.63 -3.86
N VAL A 164 12.30 1.28 -4.52
CA VAL A 164 12.21 2.75 -4.49
C VAL A 164 11.82 3.25 -3.11
N ASN A 165 10.80 2.65 -2.51
CA ASN A 165 10.23 3.13 -1.26
C ASN A 165 11.18 2.89 -0.08
N LEU A 166 11.83 1.72 -0.04
CA LEU A 166 12.66 1.33 1.10
C LEU A 166 14.10 1.83 0.99
N ASN A 167 14.61 2.19 -0.19
CA ASN A 167 15.94 2.80 -0.29
C ASN A 167 16.00 4.22 0.32
N ARG A 168 14.85 4.83 0.66
CA ARG A 168 14.75 6.12 1.34
C ARG A 168 14.85 6.03 2.86
N LEU A 169 14.89 4.84 3.45
CA LEU A 169 14.89 4.68 4.92
C LEU A 169 15.97 5.51 5.66
N PRO A 170 17.21 5.64 5.17
CA PRO A 170 18.23 6.51 5.79
C PRO A 170 17.82 7.98 5.83
N GLU A 171 17.24 8.48 4.73
CA GLU A 171 16.75 9.86 4.61
C GLU A 171 15.63 10.12 5.63
N LEU A 172 14.69 9.18 5.74
CA LEU A 172 13.57 9.26 6.67
C LEU A 172 13.99 9.16 8.14
N ALA A 173 15.08 8.43 8.43
CA ALA A 173 15.52 8.17 9.79
C ALA A 173 15.94 9.43 10.55
N LYS A 174 16.45 10.46 9.87
CA LYS A 174 17.01 11.69 10.47
C LYS A 174 17.94 11.34 11.65
N LEU A 175 19.18 10.96 11.33
CA LEU A 175 20.19 10.45 12.28
C LEU A 175 20.71 11.52 13.27
N THR A 176 19.83 12.06 14.12
CA THR A 176 20.12 13.10 15.11
C THR A 176 20.50 12.55 16.48
N SER A 177 20.26 11.27 16.74
CA SER A 177 20.59 10.62 18.01
C SER A 177 20.86 9.13 17.82
N LEU A 178 21.53 8.51 18.80
CA LEU A 178 21.74 7.06 18.79
C LEU A 178 20.41 6.27 18.76
N ALA A 179 19.34 6.83 19.34
CA ALA A 179 18.01 6.24 19.27
C ALA A 179 17.50 6.17 17.82
N SER A 180 17.60 7.25 17.04
CA SER A 180 17.17 7.22 15.63
C SER A 180 18.04 6.31 14.76
N GLY A 181 19.31 6.12 15.12
CA GLY A 181 20.15 5.07 14.53
C GLY A 181 19.65 3.65 14.83
N LYS A 182 19.19 3.38 16.06
CA LYS A 182 18.60 2.09 16.45
C LYS A 182 17.25 1.87 15.77
N ASP A 183 16.42 2.90 15.64
CA ASP A 183 15.14 2.85 14.92
C ASP A 183 15.34 2.51 13.43
N LEU A 184 16.34 3.11 12.78
CA LEU A 184 16.72 2.77 11.41
C LEU A 184 17.14 1.29 11.29
N LEU A 185 17.87 0.77 12.27
CA LEU A 185 18.25 -0.64 12.28
C LEU A 185 17.04 -1.57 12.41
N GLU A 186 16.04 -1.23 13.23
CA GLU A 186 14.80 -2.01 13.30
C GLU A 186 14.05 -2.02 11.97
N ARG A 187 13.99 -0.86 11.29
CA ARG A 187 13.44 -0.78 9.93
C ARG A 187 14.19 -1.71 8.98
N TYR A 188 15.52 -1.73 9.00
CA TYR A 188 16.32 -2.61 8.13
C TYR A 188 16.01 -4.08 8.35
N ARG A 189 15.86 -4.51 9.61
CA ARG A 189 15.48 -5.89 9.95
C ARG A 189 14.11 -6.27 9.40
N GLY A 190 13.18 -5.32 9.35
CA GLY A 190 11.84 -5.54 8.82
C GLY A 190 11.74 -5.62 7.28
N VAL A 191 12.71 -5.05 6.55
CA VAL A 191 12.64 -4.93 5.08
C VAL A 191 12.41 -6.26 4.38
N SER A 192 13.13 -7.32 4.76
CA SER A 192 12.97 -8.63 4.12
C SER A 192 11.54 -9.16 4.27
N GLY A 193 10.95 -9.02 5.46
CA GLY A 193 9.58 -9.46 5.72
C GLY A 193 8.56 -8.66 4.90
N LEU A 194 8.73 -7.34 4.82
CA LEU A 194 7.86 -6.48 4.01
C LEU A 194 7.93 -6.84 2.52
N VAL A 195 9.12 -7.09 1.98
CA VAL A 195 9.28 -7.55 0.60
C VAL A 195 8.59 -8.90 0.37
N ASP A 196 8.65 -9.82 1.33
CA ASP A 196 7.97 -11.11 1.22
C ASP A 196 6.43 -10.96 1.25
N GLN A 197 5.89 -10.01 2.02
CA GLN A 197 4.46 -9.67 2.00
C GLN A 197 4.02 -9.12 0.64
N GLU A 198 4.85 -8.29 0.00
CA GLU A 198 4.58 -7.76 -1.34
C GLU A 198 4.55 -8.87 -2.39
N ILE A 199 5.52 -9.79 -2.35
CA ILE A 199 5.50 -10.98 -3.22
C ILE A 199 4.22 -11.79 -2.98
N ALA A 200 3.85 -12.01 -1.72
CA ALA A 200 2.64 -12.77 -1.38
C ALA A 200 1.37 -12.10 -1.94
N ASN A 201 1.26 -10.77 -1.85
CA ASN A 201 0.14 -10.02 -2.41
C ASN A 201 0.09 -10.10 -3.94
N LEU A 202 1.23 -9.95 -4.61
CA LEU A 202 1.31 -10.09 -6.08
C LEU A 202 0.98 -11.51 -6.55
N LYS A 203 1.33 -12.54 -5.78
CA LYS A 203 0.92 -13.93 -6.05
C LYS A 203 -0.60 -14.11 -5.96
N VAL A 204 -1.26 -13.43 -5.02
CA VAL A 204 -2.73 -13.40 -4.99
C VAL A 204 -3.28 -12.74 -6.24
N GLY A 205 -2.68 -11.63 -6.70
CA GLY A 205 -3.06 -10.95 -7.94
C GLY A 205 -2.94 -11.85 -9.17
N LEU A 206 -1.81 -12.53 -9.31
CA LEU A 206 -1.58 -13.49 -10.38
C LEU A 206 -2.70 -14.55 -10.44
N ASN A 207 -3.07 -15.15 -9.30
CA ASN A 207 -4.16 -16.11 -9.22
C ASN A 207 -5.55 -15.53 -9.57
N LEU A 208 -5.70 -14.21 -9.47
CA LEU A 208 -6.91 -13.48 -9.83
C LEU A 208 -6.85 -12.88 -11.23
N ASN A 209 -5.79 -13.13 -12.01
CA ASN A 209 -5.49 -12.46 -13.28
C ASN A 209 -5.42 -10.91 -13.16
N LEU A 210 -4.99 -10.43 -12.00
CA LEU A 210 -4.70 -9.02 -11.73
C LEU A 210 -3.18 -8.84 -11.75
N VAL A 211 -2.67 -8.38 -12.88
CA VAL A 211 -1.24 -8.12 -13.09
C VAL A 211 -1.05 -6.79 -13.81
N THR A 212 0.05 -6.10 -13.53
CA THR A 212 0.42 -4.89 -14.26
C THR A 212 0.83 -5.21 -15.71
N SER A 213 0.95 -4.20 -16.55
CA SER A 213 1.35 -4.39 -17.95
C SER A 213 2.80 -4.91 -18.08
N ARG A 214 3.06 -5.74 -19.10
CA ARG A 214 4.41 -6.22 -19.43
C ARG A 214 5.46 -5.10 -19.51
N ALA A 215 5.11 -3.99 -20.17
CA ALA A 215 6.03 -2.87 -20.33
C ALA A 215 6.43 -2.21 -18.99
N ILE A 216 5.53 -2.23 -17.99
CA ILE A 216 5.84 -1.77 -16.64
C ILE A 216 6.73 -2.80 -15.92
N LEU A 217 6.40 -4.09 -15.99
CA LEU A 217 7.20 -5.16 -15.39
C LEU A 217 8.65 -5.15 -15.89
N GLU A 218 8.86 -5.04 -17.21
CA GLU A 218 10.20 -4.99 -17.81
C GLU A 218 11.04 -3.81 -17.27
N ARG A 219 10.41 -2.66 -17.04
CA ARG A 219 11.08 -1.49 -16.44
C ARG A 219 11.45 -1.73 -14.99
N VAL A 220 10.54 -2.29 -14.20
CA VAL A 220 10.80 -2.64 -12.78
C VAL A 220 11.92 -3.68 -12.70
N ILE A 221 11.86 -4.75 -13.51
CA ILE A 221 12.91 -5.78 -13.56
C ILE A 221 14.27 -5.15 -13.89
N LYS A 222 14.33 -4.33 -14.95
CA LYS A 222 15.56 -3.63 -15.33
C LYS A 222 16.09 -2.74 -14.19
N GLN A 223 15.21 -2.04 -13.49
CA GLN A 223 15.57 -1.20 -12.34
C GLN A 223 16.21 -2.04 -11.22
N TYR A 224 15.58 -3.13 -10.80
CA TYR A 224 16.14 -4.04 -9.78
C TYR A 224 17.48 -4.64 -10.21
N ARG A 225 17.58 -5.13 -11.45
CA ARG A 225 18.82 -5.71 -11.98
C ARG A 225 19.95 -4.69 -12.05
N THR A 226 19.64 -3.45 -12.42
CA THR A 226 20.61 -2.36 -12.43
C THR A 226 21.13 -2.08 -11.03
N GLU A 227 20.25 -2.03 -10.02
CA GLU A 227 20.67 -1.80 -8.63
C GLU A 227 21.48 -2.98 -8.06
N LEU A 228 21.02 -4.21 -8.29
CA LEU A 228 21.68 -5.44 -7.84
C LEU A 228 23.07 -5.69 -8.47
N ALA A 229 23.35 -5.08 -9.61
CA ALA A 229 24.65 -5.12 -10.27
C ALA A 229 25.67 -4.10 -9.71
N LYS A 230 25.22 -3.10 -8.96
CA LYS A 230 26.11 -2.13 -8.32
C LYS A 230 26.81 -2.75 -7.12
N GLN A 231 27.95 -2.16 -6.75
CA GLN A 231 28.61 -2.47 -5.49
C GLN A 231 27.77 -1.98 -4.31
N LEU A 232 27.72 -2.75 -3.23
CA LEU A 232 26.87 -2.45 -2.08
C LEU A 232 27.24 -1.13 -1.41
N ASP A 233 28.51 -0.77 -1.39
CA ASP A 233 29.00 0.52 -0.87
C ASP A 233 28.46 1.75 -1.61
N THR A 234 27.88 1.56 -2.81
CA THR A 234 27.19 2.63 -3.55
C THR A 234 25.72 2.78 -3.17
N TRP A 235 25.14 1.80 -2.46
CA TRP A 235 23.73 1.82 -2.08
C TRP A 235 23.49 2.80 -0.95
N PRO A 236 22.43 3.63 -1.00
CA PRO A 236 22.07 4.54 0.10
C PRO A 236 21.93 3.80 1.44
N LEU A 237 21.34 2.60 1.41
CA LEU A 237 21.13 1.79 2.60
C LEU A 237 22.44 1.37 3.28
N TYR A 238 23.48 1.09 2.49
CA TYR A 238 24.77 0.65 3.01
C TYR A 238 25.59 1.84 3.50
N LYS A 239 25.55 2.96 2.76
CA LYS A 239 26.25 4.22 3.10
C LYS A 239 25.77 4.86 4.38
N ALA A 240 24.53 4.60 4.79
CA ALA A 240 24.00 5.09 6.08
C ALA A 240 24.90 4.74 7.28
N ALA A 241 25.66 3.64 7.20
CA ALA A 241 26.62 3.26 8.23
C ALA A 241 27.88 4.16 8.28
N ASP A 242 28.23 4.81 7.17
CA ASP A 242 29.35 5.76 7.08
C ASP A 242 28.92 7.19 7.46
N GLU A 243 27.62 7.47 7.39
CA GLU A 243 27.02 8.77 7.70
C GLU A 243 26.58 8.88 9.18
N LEU A 244 26.88 7.89 10.01
CA LEU A 244 26.60 7.94 11.45
C LEU A 244 27.42 9.06 12.12
N PRO A 245 26.81 9.99 12.88
CA PRO A 245 27.48 11.16 13.45
C PRO A 245 28.70 10.81 14.30
N GLU A 246 29.80 11.55 14.10
CA GLU A 246 31.08 11.30 14.78
C GLU A 246 31.03 11.59 16.28
N GLU A 247 30.08 12.39 16.73
CA GLU A 247 29.86 12.76 18.14
C GLU A 247 29.26 11.62 18.97
N TRP A 248 28.76 10.56 18.34
CA TRP A 248 28.22 9.40 19.05
C TRP A 248 29.34 8.54 19.67
N PRO A 249 29.06 7.81 20.78
CA PRO A 249 30.06 6.91 21.38
C PRO A 249 30.64 5.94 20.36
N ALA A 250 31.97 5.93 20.24
CA ALA A 250 32.67 5.25 19.14
C ALA A 250 32.32 3.76 19.02
N ASP A 251 32.23 3.05 20.15
CA ASP A 251 31.90 1.62 20.17
C ASP A 251 30.46 1.35 19.72
N GLU A 252 29.50 2.16 20.18
CA GLU A 252 28.09 2.02 19.79
C GLU A 252 27.87 2.39 18.32
N ARG A 253 28.54 3.44 17.85
CA ARG A 253 28.53 3.87 16.44
C ARG A 253 29.11 2.78 15.53
N ALA A 254 30.27 2.23 15.89
CA ALA A 254 30.92 1.17 15.12
C ALA A 254 30.06 -0.10 15.08
N GLU A 255 29.45 -0.49 16.20
CA GLU A 255 28.55 -1.63 16.27
C GLU A 255 27.28 -1.43 15.44
N LEU A 256 26.65 -0.25 15.53
CA LEU A 256 25.49 0.08 14.72
C LEU A 256 25.81 0.05 13.22
N GLY A 257 26.93 0.67 12.82
CA GLY A 257 27.37 0.66 11.41
C GLY A 257 27.60 -0.76 10.88
N ARG A 258 28.19 -1.66 11.67
CA ARG A 258 28.31 -3.08 11.31
C ARG A 258 26.96 -3.75 11.13
N LYS A 259 26.02 -3.52 12.05
CA LYS A 259 24.67 -4.11 11.99
C LYS A 259 23.88 -3.62 10.78
N LEU A 260 23.92 -2.32 10.48
CA LEU A 260 23.27 -1.77 9.29
C LEU A 260 23.79 -2.42 8.01
N ARG A 261 25.11 -2.52 7.83
CA ARG A 261 25.71 -3.22 6.67
C ARG A 261 25.33 -4.69 6.63
N HIS A 262 25.33 -5.36 7.78
CA HIS A 262 24.93 -6.76 7.89
C HIS A 262 23.49 -6.99 7.39
N GLU A 263 22.53 -6.17 7.82
CA GLU A 263 21.14 -6.29 7.34
C GLU A 263 21.04 -6.05 5.82
N VAL A 264 21.81 -5.09 5.29
CA VAL A 264 21.84 -4.82 3.84
C VAL A 264 22.36 -6.04 3.06
N GLU A 265 23.48 -6.61 3.51
CA GLU A 265 24.13 -7.75 2.86
C GLU A 265 23.33 -9.05 2.97
N ARG A 266 22.78 -9.31 4.16
CA ARG A 266 22.25 -10.63 4.54
C ARG A 266 20.75 -10.74 4.43
N GLN A 267 20.02 -9.63 4.50
CA GLN A 267 18.55 -9.62 4.43
C GLN A 267 18.05 -8.86 3.22
N ILE A 268 18.42 -7.58 3.08
CA ILE A 268 17.80 -6.67 2.10
C ILE A 268 18.19 -7.04 0.66
N ARG A 269 19.49 -7.19 0.37
CA ARG A 269 19.93 -7.57 -0.99
C ARG A 269 19.36 -8.93 -1.43
N PRO A 270 19.38 -9.99 -0.59
CA PRO A 270 18.67 -11.23 -0.90
C PRO A 270 17.16 -11.04 -1.12
N ALA A 271 16.48 -10.21 -0.33
CA ALA A 271 15.05 -9.93 -0.49
C ALA A 271 14.75 -9.29 -1.86
N TYR A 272 15.51 -8.26 -2.26
CA TYR A 272 15.38 -7.68 -3.60
C TYR A 272 15.69 -8.68 -4.73
N THR A 273 16.64 -9.59 -4.50
CA THR A 273 16.92 -10.67 -5.45
C THR A 273 15.73 -11.64 -5.57
N ARG A 274 15.09 -12.00 -4.46
CA ARG A 274 13.86 -12.81 -4.48
C ARG A 274 12.73 -12.09 -5.21
N PHE A 275 12.53 -10.80 -4.93
CA PHE A 275 11.50 -9.99 -5.56
C PHE A 275 11.64 -9.98 -7.08
N VAL A 276 12.81 -9.58 -7.61
CA VAL A 276 13.01 -9.55 -9.07
C VAL A 276 12.96 -10.93 -9.72
N THR A 277 13.41 -11.98 -9.02
CA THR A 277 13.32 -13.35 -9.52
C THR A 277 11.86 -13.82 -9.63
N PHE A 278 11.02 -13.44 -8.67
CA PHE A 278 9.57 -13.66 -8.75
C PHE A 278 8.98 -12.95 -9.96
N LEU A 279 9.28 -11.66 -10.15
CA LEU A 279 8.79 -10.89 -11.30
C LEU A 279 9.18 -11.50 -12.64
N GLU A 280 10.39 -12.07 -12.77
CA GLU A 280 10.87 -12.65 -14.03
C GLU A 280 10.32 -14.04 -14.34
N ARG A 281 9.98 -14.81 -13.30
CA ARG A 281 9.62 -16.23 -13.43
C ARG A 281 8.14 -16.51 -13.34
N GLU A 282 7.39 -15.66 -12.63
CA GLU A 282 5.99 -15.91 -12.31
C GLU A 282 5.04 -14.86 -12.92
N LEU A 283 5.51 -13.66 -13.29
CA LEU A 283 4.70 -12.58 -13.90
C LEU A 283 5.11 -12.30 -15.36
#